data_AF-A0A521ZYU7-F1
#
_entry.id   AF-A0A521ZYU7-F1
#
_cell.length_a   1.000
_cell.length_b   1.000
_cell.length_c   1.000
_cell.angle_alpha   90.00
_cell.angle_beta   90.00
_cell.angle_gamma   90.00
#
_symmetry.space_group_name_H-M   'P 1'
#
loop_
_entity.id
_entity.type
_entity.pdbx_description
1 polymer ?
#
loop_
_entity_poly.entity_id
_entity_poly.type
_entity_poly.pdbx_seq_one_letter_code
_entity_poly.pdbx_strand_id
1 'polypeptide(L)'
;MTPKTCRSLRMGFRFTPFLILPVWLCCFVDAPNFAVRGAETKPAPVTKLDVAEVDRERILRAAATALKLEPITITKFRAKLSEGGPNDFYSNGDYWWPNPNTTNGLPYVQRDGQTNPENFIEHRRCVMGLRDAVAALGAAYKITGEDRYAAKAAELLKIFFLDPQAK
;
A
#
# COMPACT_ATOMS: atom_id res chain seq x y z
N MET A 1 -13.91 -4.56 -43.42
CA MET A 1 -13.25 -4.40 -42.10
C MET A 1 -13.55 -5.63 -41.28
N THR A 2 -12.56 -6.51 -41.12
CA THR A 2 -12.64 -7.79 -40.41
C THR A 2 -12.18 -7.62 -38.95
N PRO A 3 -12.82 -8.28 -37.98
CA PRO A 3 -12.41 -8.21 -36.58
C PRO A 3 -11.19 -9.13 -36.34
N LYS A 4 -10.15 -8.60 -35.70
CA LYS A 4 -9.00 -9.40 -35.26
C LYS A 4 -9.32 -10.08 -33.92
N THR A 5 -9.34 -11.40 -33.95
CA THR A 5 -9.57 -12.31 -32.82
C THR A 5 -8.35 -12.38 -31.90
N CYS A 6 -8.61 -12.37 -30.59
CA CYS A 6 -7.65 -12.54 -29.51
C CYS A 6 -7.12 -13.99 -29.47
N ARG A 7 -5.79 -14.17 -29.52
CA ARG A 7 -5.13 -15.48 -29.51
C ARG A 7 -4.92 -15.94 -28.07
N SER A 8 -5.77 -16.84 -27.60
CA SER A 8 -5.60 -17.57 -26.33
C SER A 8 -4.44 -18.57 -26.46
N LEU A 9 -3.37 -18.37 -25.68
CA LEU A 9 -2.35 -19.40 -25.47
C LEU A 9 -2.89 -20.42 -24.45
N ARG A 10 -3.23 -21.62 -24.91
CA ARG A 10 -3.40 -22.79 -24.05
C ARG A 10 -2.03 -23.47 -23.90
N MET A 11 -1.44 -23.40 -22.71
CA MET A 11 -0.30 -24.25 -22.34
C MET A 11 -0.81 -25.68 -22.12
N GLY A 12 -0.53 -26.57 -23.07
CA GLY A 12 -0.73 -28.01 -22.89
C GLY A 12 0.46 -28.62 -22.16
N PHE A 13 0.28 -28.96 -20.88
CA PHE A 13 1.21 -29.83 -20.17
C PHE A 13 0.96 -31.28 -20.60
N ARG A 14 1.89 -31.86 -21.38
CA ARG A 14 1.95 -33.31 -21.63
C ARG A 14 2.70 -33.95 -20.47
N PHE A 15 1.97 -34.71 -19.64
CA PHE A 15 2.56 -35.64 -18.68
C PHE A 15 3.08 -36.87 -19.43
N THR A 16 4.40 -37.05 -19.47
CA THR A 16 5.05 -38.31 -19.85
C THR A 16 5.46 -39.06 -18.58
N PRO A 17 5.01 -40.31 -18.36
CA PRO A 17 5.47 -41.10 -17.22
C PRO A 17 6.80 -41.76 -17.60
N PHE A 18 7.91 -41.28 -17.03
CA PHE A 18 9.17 -42.01 -17.05
C PHE A 18 9.21 -42.95 -15.83
N LEU A 19 9.13 -44.24 -16.10
CA LEU A 19 9.46 -45.32 -15.17
C LEU A 19 10.97 -45.27 -14.87
N ILE A 20 11.32 -44.97 -13.63
CA ILE A 20 12.70 -45.05 -13.13
C ILE A 20 12.85 -46.38 -12.39
N LEU A 21 13.63 -47.29 -12.97
CA LEU A 21 14.15 -48.48 -12.30
C LEU A 21 15.35 -48.08 -11.41
N PRO A 22 15.49 -48.63 -10.18
CA PRO A 22 16.62 -48.32 -9.32
C PRO A 22 17.80 -49.24 -9.67
N VAL A 23 18.93 -48.65 -10.05
CA VAL A 23 20.23 -49.34 -10.04
C VAL A 23 21.01 -48.78 -8.85
N TRP A 24 20.99 -49.55 -7.77
CA TRP A 24 21.89 -49.37 -6.64
C TRP A 24 23.26 -49.87 -7.08
N LEU A 25 24.25 -48.98 -7.17
CA LEU A 25 25.65 -49.40 -7.18
C LEU A 25 26.49 -48.46 -6.30
N CYS A 26 27.05 -49.10 -5.28
CA CYS A 26 28.04 -48.64 -4.33
C CYS A 26 29.04 -47.60 -4.89
N CYS A 27 29.16 -46.48 -4.18
CA CYS A 27 30.42 -45.79 -3.92
C CYS A 27 30.27 -45.05 -2.57
N PHE A 28 30.57 -45.75 -1.47
CA PHE A 28 30.86 -45.12 -0.18
C PHE A 28 32.19 -44.37 -0.34
N VAL A 29 32.14 -43.04 -0.33
CA VAL A 29 33.32 -42.18 -0.13
C VAL A 29 33.18 -41.58 1.26
N ASP A 30 34.12 -41.93 2.15
CA ASP A 30 34.24 -41.40 3.50
C ASP A 30 34.36 -39.87 3.47
N ALA A 31 33.29 -39.19 3.89
CA ALA A 31 33.34 -37.78 4.23
C ALA A 31 33.84 -37.64 5.68
N PRO A 32 34.86 -36.82 5.96
CA PRO A 32 35.30 -36.60 7.33
C PRO A 32 34.18 -35.90 8.11
N ASN A 33 33.79 -36.49 9.24
CA ASN A 33 32.87 -35.89 10.20
C ASN A 33 33.46 -34.57 10.72
N PHE A 34 33.09 -33.45 10.10
CA PHE A 34 33.32 -32.13 10.65
C PHE A 34 32.27 -31.92 11.75
N ALA A 35 32.59 -32.35 12.97
CA ALA A 35 31.79 -32.05 14.14
C ALA A 35 31.85 -30.54 14.39
N VAL A 36 30.88 -29.81 13.85
CA VAL A 36 30.60 -28.43 14.24
C VAL A 36 30.19 -28.47 15.71
N ARG A 37 31.12 -28.14 16.60
CA ARG A 37 30.78 -27.79 17.98
C ARG A 37 29.90 -26.55 17.91
N GLY A 38 28.59 -26.74 18.01
CA GLY A 38 27.66 -25.66 18.25
C GLY A 38 28.04 -25.00 19.57
N ALA A 39 28.74 -23.87 19.51
CA ALA A 39 28.79 -22.97 20.64
C ALA A 39 27.36 -22.46 20.83
N GLU A 40 26.68 -22.91 21.88
CA GLU A 40 25.42 -22.33 22.30
C GLU A 40 25.66 -20.87 22.68
N THR A 41 25.40 -19.96 21.73
CA THR A 41 25.30 -18.54 22.04
C THR A 41 24.02 -18.35 22.83
N LYS A 42 24.12 -18.18 24.15
CA LYS A 42 23.01 -17.65 24.96
C LYS A 42 22.51 -16.38 24.28
N PRO A 43 21.24 -16.31 23.84
CA PRO A 43 20.72 -15.08 23.25
C PRO A 43 20.85 -13.97 24.27
N ALA A 44 21.42 -12.83 23.85
CA ALA A 44 21.47 -11.64 24.68
C ALA A 44 20.05 -11.28 25.14
N PRO A 45 19.87 -10.79 26.38
CA PRO A 45 18.55 -10.43 26.87
C PRO A 45 17.95 -9.34 25.98
N VAL A 46 16.92 -9.70 25.21
CA VAL A 46 16.14 -8.74 24.43
C VAL A 46 15.27 -7.99 25.42
N THR A 47 15.68 -6.77 25.76
CA THR A 47 14.82 -5.83 26.49
C THR A 47 13.61 -5.53 25.60
N LYS A 48 12.42 -5.96 26.03
CA LYS A 48 11.17 -5.63 25.33
C LYS A 48 10.92 -4.14 25.47
N LEU A 49 11.13 -3.39 24.38
CA LEU A 49 10.77 -1.98 24.32
C LEU A 49 9.25 -1.86 24.26
N ASP A 50 8.66 -1.14 25.21
CA ASP A 50 7.25 -0.75 25.11
C ASP A 50 7.13 0.46 24.18
N VAL A 51 6.86 0.17 22.91
CA VAL A 51 6.68 1.19 21.88
C VAL A 51 5.46 2.06 22.18
N ALA A 52 4.41 1.50 22.79
CA ALA A 52 3.17 2.23 23.06
C ALA A 52 3.40 3.33 24.10
N GLU A 53 4.20 3.06 25.14
CA GLU A 53 4.60 4.06 26.13
C GLU A 53 5.52 5.13 25.53
N VAL A 54 6.51 4.74 24.71
CA VAL A 54 7.42 5.70 24.06
C VAL A 54 6.66 6.65 23.12
N ASP A 55 5.72 6.12 22.33
CA ASP A 55 4.95 6.90 21.35
C ASP A 55 3.70 7.56 21.94
N ARG A 56 3.39 7.34 23.22
CA ARG A 56 2.11 7.69 23.85
C ARG A 56 1.69 9.12 23.59
N GLU A 57 2.59 10.07 23.86
CA GLU A 57 2.29 11.50 23.66
C GLU A 57 2.06 11.85 22.19
N ARG A 58 2.86 11.28 21.27
CA ARG A 58 2.74 11.52 19.83
C ARG A 58 1.40 11.02 19.33
N ILE A 59 0.97 9.83 19.76
CA ILE A 59 -0.32 9.23 19.44
C ILE A 59 -1.46 10.13 19.93
N LEU A 60 -1.43 10.55 21.20
CA LEU A 60 -2.48 11.38 21.78
C LEU A 60 -2.58 12.77 21.14
N ARG A 61 -1.44 13.39 20.79
CA ARG A 61 -1.43 14.65 20.03
C ARG A 61 -2.06 14.49 18.65
N ALA A 62 -1.68 13.45 17.92
CA ALA A 62 -2.25 13.18 16.60
C ALA A 62 -3.76 12.89 16.67
N ALA A 63 -4.20 12.10 17.65
CA ALA A 63 -5.60 11.80 17.86
C ALA A 63 -6.43 13.02 18.28
N ALA A 64 -5.88 13.91 19.11
CA ALA A 64 -6.54 15.16 19.49
C ALA A 64 -6.77 16.09 18.27
N THR A 65 -5.84 16.11 17.31
CA THR A 65 -6.05 16.79 16.03
C THR A 65 -7.10 16.07 15.19
N ALA A 66 -7.04 14.74 15.08
CA ALA A 66 -7.98 13.95 14.30
C ALA A 66 -9.43 14.05 14.82
N LEU A 67 -9.63 14.19 16.13
CA LEU A 67 -10.95 14.38 16.74
C LEU A 67 -11.65 15.66 16.26
N LYS A 68 -10.89 16.67 15.86
CA LYS A 68 -11.40 17.97 15.38
C LYS A 68 -11.55 18.03 13.86
N LEU A 69 -11.22 16.96 13.14
CA LEU A 69 -11.33 16.97 11.70
C LEU A 69 -12.80 16.93 11.27
N GLU A 70 -13.12 17.83 10.37
CA GLU A 70 -14.32 17.74 9.55
C GLU A 70 -14.25 16.51 8.64
N PRO A 71 -15.40 15.93 8.26
CA PRO A 71 -15.42 14.82 7.33
C PRO A 71 -14.70 15.13 6.02
N ILE A 72 -13.73 14.28 5.70
CA ILE A 72 -12.91 14.35 4.48
C ILE A 72 -13.71 13.66 3.36
N THR A 73 -13.80 14.30 2.20
CA THR A 73 -14.38 13.71 0.99
C THR A 73 -13.58 14.13 -0.24
N ILE A 74 -13.57 13.31 -1.28
CA ILE A 74 -12.94 13.67 -2.58
C ILE A 74 -13.85 14.57 -3.41
N THR A 75 -15.17 14.47 -3.22
CA THR A 75 -16.20 15.21 -3.97
C THR A 75 -16.09 16.74 -3.90
N LYS A 76 -15.38 17.25 -2.88
CA LYS A 76 -15.08 18.69 -2.73
C LYS A 76 -14.08 19.22 -3.78
N PHE A 77 -13.36 18.34 -4.46
CA PHE A 77 -12.29 18.70 -5.38
C PHE A 77 -12.58 18.16 -6.78
N ARG A 78 -12.55 19.02 -7.80
CA ARG A 78 -12.74 18.59 -9.19
C ARG A 78 -11.41 18.59 -9.94
N ALA A 79 -10.97 17.40 -10.35
CA ALA A 79 -9.87 17.23 -11.28
C ALA A 79 -10.31 17.60 -12.70
N LYS A 80 -9.73 18.68 -13.26
CA LYS A 80 -10.07 19.16 -14.61
C LYS A 80 -9.79 18.14 -15.72
N LEU A 81 -8.75 17.33 -15.52
CA LEU A 81 -8.30 16.31 -16.47
C LEU A 81 -8.94 14.94 -16.24
N SER A 82 -9.85 14.80 -15.26
CA SER A 82 -10.56 13.55 -15.02
C SER A 82 -11.76 13.42 -15.96
N GLU A 83 -11.81 12.30 -16.67
CA GLU A 83 -13.00 11.86 -17.43
C GLU A 83 -14.07 11.23 -16.51
N GLY A 84 -13.72 10.94 -15.25
CA GLY A 84 -14.61 10.34 -14.26
C GLY A 84 -15.62 11.32 -13.65
N GLY A 85 -16.59 10.76 -12.91
CA GLY A 85 -17.57 11.48 -12.12
C GLY A 85 -16.99 12.14 -10.87
N PRO A 86 -17.79 12.89 -10.08
CA PRO A 86 -17.35 13.53 -8.84
C PRO A 86 -16.81 12.56 -7.77
N ASN A 87 -17.18 11.30 -7.87
CA ASN A 87 -16.87 10.24 -6.90
C ASN A 87 -15.73 9.34 -7.35
N ASP A 88 -15.19 9.58 -8.55
CA ASP A 88 -14.06 8.84 -9.06
C ASP A 88 -12.76 9.46 -8.55
N PHE A 89 -11.91 8.62 -7.94
CA PHE A 89 -10.58 9.02 -7.55
C PHE A 89 -9.75 9.36 -8.80
N TYR A 90 -8.95 10.42 -8.72
CA TYR A 90 -8.08 10.86 -9.80
C TYR A 90 -6.75 11.33 -9.23
N SER A 91 -5.66 10.96 -9.88
CA SER A 91 -4.32 11.47 -9.55
C SER A 91 -3.42 11.43 -10.78
N ASN A 92 -2.54 12.40 -10.87
CA ASN A 92 -1.48 12.39 -11.88
C ASN A 92 -0.33 11.50 -11.42
N GLY A 93 0.40 10.93 -12.38
CA GLY A 93 1.69 10.31 -12.09
C GLY A 93 2.76 11.38 -11.83
N ASP A 94 3.56 11.19 -10.80
CA ASP A 94 4.44 12.24 -10.27
C ASP A 94 5.48 12.73 -11.30
N TYR A 95 5.93 11.83 -12.17
CA TYR A 95 7.00 12.10 -13.14
C TYR A 95 6.51 12.44 -14.55
N TRP A 96 5.22 12.71 -14.74
CA TRP A 96 4.68 13.04 -16.06
C TRP A 96 4.52 14.54 -16.23
N TRP A 97 5.15 15.06 -17.29
CA TRP A 97 5.23 16.50 -17.59
C TRP A 97 4.66 16.80 -18.97
N PRO A 98 4.09 18.00 -19.19
CA PRO A 98 3.73 18.46 -20.52
C PRO A 98 4.93 18.42 -21.48
N ASN A 99 4.72 17.93 -22.70
CA ASN A 99 5.76 17.86 -23.71
C ASN A 99 6.05 19.26 -24.27
N PRO A 100 7.27 19.79 -24.10
CA PRO A 100 7.62 21.13 -24.59
C PRO A 100 7.68 21.21 -26.13
N ASN A 101 7.75 20.06 -26.82
CA ASN A 101 7.86 19.98 -28.27
C ASN A 101 6.51 20.00 -28.99
N THR A 102 5.39 20.11 -28.25
CA THR A 102 4.05 20.15 -28.85
C THR A 102 3.27 21.36 -28.34
N THR A 103 2.45 21.96 -29.21
CA THR A 103 1.69 23.19 -28.91
C THR A 103 0.68 23.01 -27.78
N ASN A 104 0.19 21.79 -27.59
CA ASN A 104 -0.80 21.43 -26.56
C ASN A 104 -0.18 20.71 -25.35
N GLY A 105 1.14 20.52 -25.30
CA GLY A 105 1.81 19.81 -24.21
C GLY A 105 1.53 18.31 -24.14
N LEU A 106 0.88 17.72 -25.16
CA LEU A 106 0.52 16.30 -25.22
C LEU A 106 1.32 15.55 -26.31
N PRO A 107 1.52 14.23 -26.19
CA PRO A 107 1.32 13.43 -24.97
C PRO A 107 2.33 13.84 -23.90
N TYR A 108 2.02 13.62 -22.62
CA TYR A 108 2.98 13.91 -21.56
C TYR A 108 4.24 13.05 -21.72
N VAL A 109 5.36 13.57 -21.24
CA VAL A 109 6.67 12.90 -21.25
C VAL A 109 7.13 12.62 -19.83
N GLN A 110 7.80 11.49 -19.63
CA GLN A 110 8.31 11.12 -18.32
C GLN A 110 9.65 11.84 -18.03
N ARG A 111 9.77 12.40 -16.82
CA ARG A 111 11.03 12.94 -16.26
C ARG A 111 11.27 12.27 -14.92
N ASP A 112 12.00 11.16 -14.94
CA ASP A 112 12.21 10.37 -13.74
C ASP A 112 12.92 11.17 -12.63
N GLY A 113 12.51 10.94 -11.38
CA GLY A 113 12.98 11.66 -10.20
C GLY A 113 12.54 13.13 -10.09
N GLN A 114 11.76 13.65 -11.05
CA GLN A 114 11.28 15.04 -11.04
C GLN A 114 9.76 15.10 -10.90
N THR A 115 9.29 15.46 -9.70
CA THR A 115 7.85 15.64 -9.44
C THR A 115 7.32 16.88 -10.13
N ASN A 116 6.27 16.73 -10.95
CA ASN A 116 5.56 17.85 -11.55
C ASN A 116 4.76 18.62 -10.48
N PRO A 117 5.08 19.91 -10.21
CA PRO A 117 4.37 20.70 -9.21
C PRO A 117 2.91 21.02 -9.61
N GLU A 118 2.60 20.95 -10.91
CA GLU A 118 1.26 21.22 -11.46
C GLU A 118 0.32 20.00 -11.41
N ASN A 119 0.77 18.91 -10.76
CA ASN A 119 -0.06 17.72 -10.62
C ASN A 119 -1.27 17.99 -9.72
N PHE A 120 -2.41 17.45 -10.14
CA PHE A 120 -3.57 17.34 -9.26
C PHE A 120 -3.29 16.28 -8.18
N ILE A 121 -3.33 16.70 -6.91
CA ILE A 121 -2.92 15.91 -5.75
C ILE A 121 -3.97 15.89 -4.64
N GLU A 122 -5.07 16.60 -4.80
CA GLU A 122 -6.09 16.86 -3.79
C GLU A 122 -6.75 15.56 -3.35
N HIS A 123 -7.12 14.66 -4.28
CA HIS A 123 -7.69 13.37 -3.91
C HIS A 123 -6.68 12.52 -3.13
N ARG A 124 -5.40 12.53 -3.53
CA ARG A 124 -4.33 11.83 -2.80
C ARG A 124 -4.20 12.38 -1.38
N ARG A 125 -4.25 13.71 -1.22
CA ARG A 125 -4.24 14.38 0.09
C ARG A 125 -5.46 13.99 0.95
N CYS A 126 -6.64 13.88 0.37
CA CYS A 126 -7.83 13.39 1.08
C CYS A 126 -7.62 11.98 1.62
N VAL A 127 -7.16 11.05 0.79
CA VAL A 127 -6.91 9.66 1.21
C VAL A 127 -5.80 9.57 2.25
N MET A 128 -4.71 10.33 2.08
CA MET A 128 -3.63 10.40 3.06
C MET A 128 -4.12 10.96 4.41
N GLY A 129 -4.89 12.05 4.38
CA GLY A 129 -5.46 12.65 5.58
C GLY A 129 -6.41 11.69 6.32
N LEU A 130 -7.27 10.99 5.59
CA LEU A 130 -8.14 9.97 6.17
C LEU A 130 -7.34 8.83 6.79
N ARG A 131 -6.34 8.29 6.06
CA ARG A 131 -5.45 7.24 6.55
C ARG A 131 -4.80 7.64 7.87
N ASP A 132 -4.19 8.81 7.91
CA ASP A 132 -3.43 9.28 9.07
C ASP A 132 -4.35 9.55 10.27
N ALA A 133 -5.53 10.13 10.02
CA ALA A 133 -6.53 10.36 11.06
C ALA A 133 -7.04 9.05 11.67
N VAL A 134 -7.47 8.09 10.83
CA VAL A 134 -7.98 6.79 11.29
C VAL A 134 -6.90 5.99 12.02
N ALA A 135 -5.66 6.01 11.53
CA ALA A 135 -4.53 5.37 12.20
C ALA A 135 -4.26 5.98 13.58
N ALA A 136 -4.26 7.31 13.70
CA ALA A 136 -4.06 8.00 14.97
C ALA A 136 -5.18 7.71 15.98
N LEU A 137 -6.43 7.75 15.54
CA LEU A 137 -7.59 7.44 16.38
C LEU A 137 -7.59 5.98 16.82
N GLY A 138 -7.31 5.04 15.92
CA GLY A 138 -7.22 3.61 16.24
C GLY A 138 -6.09 3.32 17.24
N ALA A 139 -4.92 3.94 17.07
CA ALA A 139 -3.82 3.84 18.01
C ALA A 139 -4.19 4.40 19.39
N ALA A 140 -4.83 5.58 19.44
CA ALA A 140 -5.28 6.19 20.70
C ALA A 140 -6.32 5.32 21.42
N TYR A 141 -7.28 4.75 20.69
CA TYR A 141 -8.22 3.78 21.26
C TYR A 141 -7.48 2.58 21.87
N LYS A 142 -6.50 2.03 21.17
CA LYS A 142 -5.75 0.85 21.63
C LYS A 142 -5.01 1.10 22.95
N ILE A 143 -4.45 2.31 23.16
CA ILE A 143 -3.65 2.64 24.36
C ILE A 143 -4.47 3.24 25.51
N THR A 144 -5.67 3.77 25.25
CA THR A 144 -6.50 4.43 26.28
C THR A 144 -7.79 3.69 26.60
N GLY A 145 -8.34 2.92 25.66
CA GLY A 145 -9.67 2.32 25.75
C GLY A 145 -10.83 3.32 25.60
N GLU A 146 -10.60 4.59 25.26
CA GLU A 146 -11.67 5.59 25.19
C GLU A 146 -12.47 5.50 23.87
N ASP A 147 -13.76 5.16 23.97
CA ASP A 147 -14.65 4.94 22.82
C ASP A 147 -14.78 6.14 21.86
N ARG A 148 -14.54 7.37 22.34
CA ARG A 148 -14.59 8.59 21.50
C ARG A 148 -13.69 8.49 20.26
N TYR A 149 -12.54 7.82 20.38
CA TYR A 149 -11.61 7.68 19.27
C TYR A 149 -12.16 6.72 18.21
N ALA A 150 -12.69 5.57 18.64
CA ALA A 150 -13.31 4.59 17.75
C ALA A 150 -14.56 5.17 17.07
N ALA A 151 -15.40 5.90 17.82
CA ALA A 151 -16.59 6.55 17.30
C ALA A 151 -16.25 7.54 16.17
N LYS A 152 -15.27 8.43 16.37
CA LYS A 152 -14.85 9.39 15.35
C LYS A 152 -14.21 8.72 14.13
N ALA A 153 -13.41 7.66 14.34
CA ALA A 153 -12.83 6.91 13.23
C ALA A 153 -13.92 6.27 12.35
N ALA A 154 -14.94 5.67 12.99
CA ALA A 154 -16.07 5.09 12.29
C ALA A 154 -16.90 6.14 11.54
N GLU A 155 -17.11 7.32 12.11
CA GLU A 155 -17.77 8.46 11.45
C GLU A 155 -17.03 8.85 10.15
N LEU A 156 -15.71 9.10 10.24
CA LEU A 156 -14.91 9.50 9.07
C LEU A 156 -14.93 8.44 7.97
N LEU A 157 -14.82 7.16 8.32
CA LEU A 157 -14.85 6.05 7.36
C LEU A 157 -16.23 5.89 6.70
N LYS A 158 -17.31 6.02 7.48
CA LYS A 158 -18.67 5.97 6.95
C LYS A 158 -18.91 7.08 5.94
N ILE A 159 -18.51 8.31 6.26
CA ILE A 159 -18.71 9.44 5.36
C ILE A 159 -17.86 9.28 4.09
N PHE A 160 -16.61 8.86 4.21
CA PHE A 160 -15.75 8.72 3.03
C PHE A 160 -16.17 7.55 2.11
N PHE A 161 -16.55 6.40 2.67
CA PHE A 161 -16.75 5.16 1.89
C PHE A 161 -18.19 4.71 1.73
N LEU A 162 -19.13 5.19 2.54
CA LEU A 162 -20.50 4.65 2.60
C LEU A 162 -21.58 5.68 2.31
N ASP A 163 -21.35 6.96 2.64
CA ASP A 163 -22.33 8.03 2.44
C ASP A 163 -22.67 8.21 0.95
N PRO A 164 -23.94 8.05 0.54
CA PRO A 164 -24.39 8.28 -0.84
C PRO A 164 -24.13 9.69 -1.37
N GLN A 165 -24.06 10.70 -0.50
CA GLN A 165 -23.79 12.09 -0.90
C GLN A 165 -22.30 12.36 -1.13
N ALA A 166 -21.44 11.46 -0.65
CA ALA A 166 -20.01 11.42 -0.96
C ALA A 166 -19.67 10.35 -2.02
N LYS A 167 -20.69 9.75 -2.67
CA LYS A 167 -20.61 8.64 -3.63
C LYS A 167 -21.31 8.91 -4.95
#